data_AF-A0A1C6J598-F1
#
_entry.id   AF-A0A1C6J598-F1
#
_cell.length_a   1.000
_cell.length_b   1.000
_cell.length_c   1.000
_cell.angle_alpha   90.00
_cell.angle_beta   90.00
_cell.angle_gamma   90.00
#
_symmetry.space_group_name_H-M   'P 1'
#
loop_
_entity.id
_entity.type
_entity.pdbx_description
1 polymer ?
#
loop_
_entity_poly.entity_id
_entity_poly.type
_entity_poly.pdbx_seq_one_letter_code
_entity_poly.pdbx_strand_id
1 'polypeptide(L)' 'MKAKGVRLHGANDLRLEEFELPEITDDEILVKVISDSICMSTYKCAILGTEHKRVHEDVAEHPAIMGHEFAGDIIKV' A
#
# COMPACT_ATOMS: atom_id res chain seq x y z
N MET A 1 3.47 4.94 14.46
CA MET A 1 2.04 5.34 14.59
C MET A 1 1.21 4.32 13.85
N LYS A 2 0.05 3.93 14.37
CA LYS A 2 -0.76 2.92 13.68
C LYS A 2 -1.49 3.50 12.47
N ALA A 3 -1.40 2.78 11.35
CA ALA A 3 -2.16 3.04 10.14
C ALA A 3 -2.93 1.78 9.74
N LYS A 4 -4.01 1.97 8.99
CA LYS A 4 -4.80 0.90 8.41
C LYS A 4 -4.78 1.03 6.90
N GLY A 5 -4.46 -0.05 6.20
CA GLY A 5 -4.30 -0.04 4.75
C GLY A 5 -4.58 -1.40 4.13
N VAL A 6 -4.91 -1.40 2.83
CA VAL A 6 -5.08 -2.64 2.07
C VAL A 6 -3.70 -3.14 1.65
N ARG A 7 -3.37 -4.38 2.00
CA ARG A 7 -2.11 -5.02 1.65
C ARG A 7 -2.35 -6.28 0.83
N LEU A 8 -1.53 -6.45 -0.20
CA LEU A 8 -1.48 -7.64 -1.05
C LEU A 8 -0.58 -8.68 -0.39
N HIS A 9 -1.06 -9.91 -0.28
CA HIS A 9 -0.32 -11.08 0.24
C HIS A 9 -0.07 -12.13 -0.86
N GLY A 10 -0.77 -12.02 -2.00
CA GLY A 10 -0.70 -12.97 -3.10
C GLY A 10 -1.85 -12.77 -4.08
N ALA A 11 -1.93 -13.61 -5.11
CA ALA A 11 -3.01 -13.56 -6.08
C ALA A 11 -4.37 -13.76 -5.40
N ASN A 12 -5.27 -12.80 -5.58
CA ASN A 12 -6.60 -12.71 -4.97
C ASN A 12 -6.60 -12.63 -3.43
N ASP A 13 -5.46 -12.31 -2.82
CA ASP A 13 -5.32 -12.19 -1.37
C ASP A 13 -4.99 -10.74 -0.98
N LEU A 14 -6.04 -9.96 -0.78
CA LEU A 14 -5.95 -8.59 -0.28
C LEU A 14 -6.61 -8.51 1.08
N ARG A 15 -5.91 -7.89 2.03
CA ARG A 15 -6.34 -7.81 3.41
C ARG A 15 -6.29 -6.37 3.88
N LEU A 16 -7.29 -5.98 4.66
CA LEU A 16 -7.28 -4.69 5.33
C LEU A 16 -6.63 -4.87 6.71
N GLU A 17 -5.40 -4.39 6.85
CA GLU A 17 -4.55 -4.66 8.02
C GLU A 17 -4.15 -3.37 8.73
N GLU A 18 -3.90 -3.49 10.04
CA GLU A 18 -3.31 -2.43 10.86
C GLU A 18 -1.81 -2.69 11.03
N PHE A 19 -0.99 -1.66 10.87
CA PHE A 19 0.47 -1.75 10.96
C PHE A 19 1.07 -0.45 11.51
N GLU A 20 2.30 -0.54 12.02
CA GLU A 20 3.04 0.64 12.48
C GLU A 20 3.73 1.32 11.30
N LEU A 21 3.48 2.61 11.14
CA LEU A 21 4.28 3.48 10.30
C LEU A 21 5.60 3.84 11.00
N PRO A 22 6.71 3.88 10.26
CA PRO A 22 7.97 4.40 10.76
C PRO A 22 7.84 5.89 11.10
N GLU A 23 8.81 6.39 11.86
CA GLU A 23 8.98 7.84 12.01
C GLU A 23 9.52 8.42 10.70
N ILE A 24 8.97 9.58 10.30
CA ILE A 24 9.43 10.28 9.08
C ILE A 24 10.81 10.90 9.30
N THR A 25 11.57 11.05 8.21
CA THR A 25 12.85 11.76 8.19
C THR A 25 12.70 13.23 7.80
N ASP A 26 13.79 14.01 7.86
CA ASP A 26 13.79 15.46 7.59
C ASP A 26 13.43 15.83 6.14
N ASP A 27 13.48 14.87 5.21
CA ASP A 27 13.16 15.06 3.79
C ASP A 27 11.81 14.41 3.38
N GLU A 28 10.99 14.00 4.36
CA GLU A 28 9.72 13.31 4.12
C GLU A 28 8.53 14.09 4.71
N ILE A 29 7.33 13.85 4.17
CA ILE A 29 6.09 14.37 4.73
C ILE A 29 5.19 13.22 5.19
N LEU A 30 4.42 13.46 6.25
CA LEU A 30 3.37 12.54 6.68
C LEU A 30 2.01 13.02 6.16
N VAL A 31 1.36 12.18 5.37
CA VAL A 31 0.04 12.48 4.78
C VAL A 31 -1.02 11.56 5.36
N LYS A 32 -2.13 12.15 5.81
CA LYS A 32 -3.37 11.41 6.08
C LYS A 32 -4.14 11.25 4.77
N VAL A 33 -4.06 10.07 4.17
CA VAL A 33 -4.80 9.74 2.94
C VAL A 33 -6.31 9.84 3.19
N ILE A 34 -7.02 10.61 2.35
CA ILE A 34 -8.48 10.81 2.42
C ILE A 34 -9.18 10.05 1.29
N SER A 35 -8.57 10.00 0.11
CA SER A 35 -9.08 9.26 -1.05
C SER A 35 -7.95 8.63 -1.84
N ASP A 36 -8.19 7.43 -2.35
CA ASP A 36 -7.34 6.74 -3.34
C ASP A 36 -8.26 6.11 -4.39
N SER A 37 -7.98 6.31 -5.67
CA SER A 37 -8.70 5.63 -6.75
C SER A 37 -8.06 4.29 -7.09
N ILE A 38 -8.83 3.42 -7.76
CA ILE A 38 -8.32 2.12 -8.20
C ILE A 38 -7.92 2.22 -9.67
N CYS A 39 -6.61 2.11 -9.91
CA CYS A 39 -6.07 1.96 -11.25
C CYS A 39 -6.17 0.51 -11.74
N MET A 40 -6.17 0.31 -13.06
CA MET A 40 -6.08 -1.03 -13.68
C MET A 40 -4.79 -1.77 -13.30
N SER A 41 -3.71 -1.06 -12.98
CA SER A 41 -2.47 -1.66 -12.48
C SER A 41 -2.66 -2.31 -11.10
N THR A 42 -3.38 -1.67 -10.18
CA THR A 42 -3.77 -2.22 -8.87
C THR A 42 -4.57 -3.51 -9.06
N TYR A 43 -5.54 -3.52 -9.98
CA TYR A 43 -6.32 -4.70 -10.32
C TYR A 43 -5.45 -5.85 -10.86
N LYS A 44 -4.50 -5.57 -11.76
CA LYS A 44 -3.57 -6.59 -12.27
C LYS A 44 -2.71 -7.20 -11.16
N CYS A 45 -2.18 -6.40 -10.23
CA CYS A 45 -1.44 -6.92 -9.07
C CYS A 45 -2.35 -7.81 -8.21
N ALA A 46 -3.59 -7.39 -7.95
CA ALA A 46 -4.56 -8.14 -7.17
C ALA A 46 -4.85 -9.52 -7.76
N ILE A 47 -5.07 -9.62 -9.08
CA ILE A 47 -5.42 -10.90 -9.72
C ILE A 47 -4.21 -11.82 -9.92
N LEU A 48 -3.04 -11.27 -10.25
CA LEU A 48 -1.87 -12.06 -10.65
C LEU A 48 -0.93 -12.36 -9.49
N GLY A 49 -0.91 -11.57 -8.41
CA GLY A 49 0.05 -11.74 -7.33
C GLY A 49 1.49 -11.75 -7.87
N THR A 50 2.28 -12.72 -7.44
CA THR A 50 3.70 -12.92 -7.84
C THR A 50 3.89 -13.16 -9.34
N GLU A 51 2.85 -13.54 -10.10
CA GLU A 51 2.92 -13.64 -11.56
C GLU A 51 2.93 -12.26 -12.25
N HIS A 52 2.69 -11.18 -11.51
CA HIS A 52 2.83 -9.81 -12.02
C HIS A 52 4.24 -9.28 -11.77
N LYS A 53 4.92 -8.83 -12.82
CA LYS A 53 6.30 -8.30 -12.80
C LYS A 53 6.62 -7.16 -11.79
N ARG A 54 5.61 -6.56 -11.15
CA ARG A 54 5.77 -5.48 -10.15
C ARG A 54 5.46 -5.95 -8.73
N VAL A 55 4.95 -7.17 -8.56
CA VAL A 55 4.78 -7.80 -7.27
C VAL A 55 6.06 -8.59 -7.02
N HIS A 56 6.67 -8.38 -5.86
CA HIS A 56 7.90 -9.06 -5.46
C HIS A 56 7.58 -10.49 -5.01
N GLU A 57 8.58 -11.38 -5.08
CA GLU A 57 8.37 -12.83 -4.85
C GLU A 57 7.96 -13.15 -3.41
N ASP A 58 8.45 -12.37 -2.44
CA ASP A 58 8.21 -12.53 -1.00
C ASP A 58 7.04 -11.68 -0.46
N VAL A 59 6.01 -11.45 -1.30
CA VAL A 59 4.83 -10.65 -0.92
C VAL A 59 3.95 -11.30 0.15
N ALA A 60 4.06 -12.61 0.34
CA ALA A 60 3.37 -13.29 1.42
C ALA A 60 4.00 -12.97 2.80
N GLU A 61 5.31 -12.75 2.83
CA GLU A 61 6.08 -12.44 4.03
C GLU A 61 6.18 -10.93 4.28
N HIS A 62 6.32 -10.13 3.20
CA HIS A 62 6.46 -8.68 3.24
C HIS A 62 5.34 -7.98 2.45
N PRO A 63 4.09 -8.02 2.91
CA PRO A 63 2.96 -7.67 2.05
C PRO A 63 2.95 -6.21 1.59
N ALA A 64 2.70 -5.99 0.31
CA ALA A 64 2.77 -4.67 -0.31
C ALA A 64 1.50 -3.86 -0.03
N ILE A 65 1.63 -2.59 0.35
CA ILE A 65 0.48 -1.67 0.48
C ILE A 65 -0.01 -1.31 -0.92
N MET A 66 -1.32 -1.41 -1.15
CA MET A 66 -1.94 -1.07 -2.42
C MET A 66 -2.40 0.40 -2.44
N GLY A 67 -2.37 0.99 -3.63
CA GLY A 67 -2.76 2.38 -3.87
C GLY A 67 -1.61 3.24 -4.37
N HIS A 68 -1.89 4.10 -5.34
CA HIS A 68 -0.90 5.05 -5.89
C HIS A 68 -1.55 6.27 -6.55
N GLU A 69 -2.86 6.43 -6.39
CA GLU A 69 -3.65 7.52 -6.98
C GLU A 69 -4.41 8.22 -5.86
N PHE A 70 -3.67 8.70 -4.86
CA PHE A 70 -4.23 9.21 -3.61
C PHE A 70 -4.01 10.70 -3.39
N ALA A 71 -4.92 11.27 -2.60
CA ALA A 71 -4.87 12.64 -2.10
C ALA A 71 -5.23 12.67 -0.61
N GLY A 72 -4.72 13.67 0.10
CA GLY A 72 -4.99 13.82 1.52
C GLY A 72 -4.32 15.04 2.14
N ASP A 73 -4.43 15.12 3.47
CA ASP A 73 -3.93 16.24 4.25
C ASP A 73 -2.49 15.97 4.72
N ILE A 74 -1.60 16.93 4.52
CA ILE A 74 -0.26 16.91 5.13
C ILE A 74 -0.42 17.20 6.62
N ILE A 75 0.00 16.28 7.48
CA ILE A 75 -0.13 16.40 8.94
C ILE A 75 1.21 16.57 9.67
N LYS A 76 2.34 16.30 8.98
CA LYS A 76 3.70 16.59 9.44
C LYS A 76 4.62 16.81 8.24
N VAL A 77 5.60 17.70 8.39
CA VAL A 77 6.72 18.00 7.47
C VAL A 77 8.00 17.86 8.27
#